data_AF-A0A1G8EYN3-F1
#
_entry.id   AF-A0A1G8EYN3-F1
#
_cell.length_a   1.000
_cell.length_b   1.000
_cell.length_c   1.000
_cell.angle_alpha   90.00
_cell.angle_beta   90.00
_cell.angle_gamma   90.00
#
_symmetry.space_group_name_H-M   'P 1'
#
loop_
_entity.id
_entity.type
_entity.pdbx_description
1 polymer ?
#
loop_
_entity_poly.entity_id
_entity_poly.type
_entity_poly.pdbx_seq_one_letter_code
_entity_poly.pdbx_strand_id
1 'polypeptide(L)'
;MLLTIYIAMHHRLRSGLIWGVAAGLLEDLYLGRYIGMYTLTLTVVAFLSYWLAERWYRENFPLTTFMVFIVTAVGQLLVAFLSLGAGLHWSLADLGRLVIGVSLYNAILVPLTYPWIHQSFVRGWLRYRPRYER
;
A
#
# COMPACT_ATOMS: atom_id res chain seq x y z
N MET A 1 0.99 -4.37 -3.10
CA MET A 1 0.10 -3.57 -2.20
C MET A 1 0.64 -3.51 -0.76
N LEU A 2 0.61 -4.59 0.02
CA LEU A 2 0.97 -4.56 1.45
C LEU A 2 2.43 -4.11 1.71
N LEU A 3 3.38 -4.64 0.94
CA LEU A 3 4.81 -4.29 1.04
C LEU A 3 5.07 -2.81 0.74
N THR A 4 4.37 -2.27 -0.27
CA THR A 4 4.43 -0.86 -0.65
C THR A 4 3.93 0.05 0.47
N ILE A 5 2.85 -0.35 1.14
CA ILE A 5 2.32 0.35 2.31
C ILE A 5 3.37 0.38 3.42
N TYR A 6 3.98 -0.76 3.77
CA TYR A 6 5.00 -0.78 4.83
C TYR A 6 6.21 0.10 4.53
N ILE A 7 6.71 0.09 3.29
CA ILE A 7 7.85 0.92 2.90
C ILE A 7 7.49 2.40 2.93
N ALA A 8 6.31 2.77 2.44
CA ALA A 8 5.82 4.14 2.50
C ALA A 8 5.60 4.62 3.94
N MET A 9 5.20 3.75 4.86
CA MET A 9 5.05 4.09 6.28
C MET A 9 6.39 4.32 6.99
N HIS A 10 7.47 3.63 6.59
CA HIS A 10 8.76 3.65 7.30
C HIS A 10 9.82 4.56 6.65
N HIS A 11 9.72 4.84 5.35
CA HIS A 11 10.64 5.71 4.63
C HIS A 11 10.05 7.10 4.36
N ARG A 12 10.91 8.02 3.89
CA ARG A 12 10.48 9.34 3.43
C ARG A 12 9.55 9.22 2.22
N LEU A 13 8.65 10.19 2.07
CA LEU A 13 7.68 10.28 0.98
C LEU A 13 8.30 10.00 -0.40
N ARG A 14 9.43 10.64 -0.71
CA ARG A 14 10.12 10.46 -2.00
C ARG A 14 10.52 9.00 -2.26
N SER A 15 11.10 8.34 -1.26
CA SER A 15 11.51 6.94 -1.38
C SER A 15 10.30 6.01 -1.48
N GLY A 16 9.24 6.26 -0.71
CA GLY A 16 7.99 5.51 -0.80
C GLY A 16 7.30 5.63 -2.16
N LEU A 17 7.26 6.84 -2.73
CA LEU A 17 6.69 7.10 -4.06
C LEU A 17 7.49 6.41 -5.17
N ILE A 18 8.81 6.54 -5.17
CA ILE A 18 9.68 5.85 -6.14
C ILE A 18 9.44 4.34 -6.08
N TRP A 19 9.27 3.80 -4.87
CA TRP A 19 8.99 2.39 -4.70
C TRP A 19 7.60 1.99 -5.18
N GLY A 20 6.58 2.83 -4.97
CA GLY A 20 5.25 2.64 -5.52
C GLY A 20 5.24 2.60 -7.05
N VAL A 21 5.94 3.54 -7.69
CA VAL A 21 6.08 3.60 -9.15
C VAL A 21 6.83 2.38 -9.67
N ALA A 22 8.00 2.07 -9.09
CA ALA A 22 8.82 0.95 -9.54
C ALA A 22 8.12 -0.40 -9.38
N ALA A 23 7.50 -0.64 -8.22
CA ALA A 23 6.76 -1.87 -7.97
C ALA A 23 5.55 -2.00 -8.89
N GLY A 24 4.83 -0.91 -9.15
CA GLY A 24 3.67 -0.95 -10.02
C GLY A 24 4.03 -1.08 -11.51
N LEU A 25 5.15 -0.49 -11.95
CA LEU A 25 5.65 -0.73 -13.30
C LEU A 25 6.08 -2.19 -13.49
N LEU A 26 6.72 -2.79 -12.49
CA LEU A 26 7.06 -4.22 -12.52
C LEU A 26 5.81 -5.10 -12.59
N GLU A 27 4.77 -4.77 -11.82
CA GLU A 27 3.48 -5.49 -11.84
C GLU A 27 2.76 -5.34 -13.18
N ASP A 28 2.76 -4.13 -13.75
CA ASP A 28 2.21 -3.84 -15.07
C ASP A 28 2.94 -4.60 -16.19
N LEU A 29 4.28 -4.65 -16.13
CA LEU A 29 5.10 -5.41 -17.09
C LEU A 29 4.90 -6.92 -16.95
N TYR A 30 4.73 -7.43 -15.74
CA TYR A 30 4.49 -8.84 -15.48
C TYR A 30 3.11 -9.29 -15.98
N LEU A 31 2.07 -8.48 -15.77
CA LEU A 31 0.71 -8.79 -16.21
C LEU A 31 0.50 -8.56 -17.71
N GLY A 32 1.33 -7.73 -18.35
CA GLY A 32 1.42 -7.58 -19.81
C GLY A 32 0.16 -7.04 -20.50
N ARG A 33 -0.87 -6.62 -19.75
CA ARG A 33 -2.17 -6.18 -20.30
C ARG A 33 -2.37 -4.66 -20.27
N TYR A 34 -2.19 -4.03 -19.10
CA TYR A 34 -2.52 -2.62 -18.88
C TYR A 34 -1.36 -1.89 -18.25
N ILE A 35 -0.50 -1.29 -19.08
CA ILE A 35 0.63 -0.49 -18.61
C ILE A 35 0.09 0.79 -17.96
N GLY A 36 0.45 1.03 -16.70
CA GLY A 36 0.08 2.21 -15.93
C GLY A 36 -1.00 1.95 -14.88
N MET A 37 -1.73 0.83 -14.94
CA MET A 37 -2.85 0.58 -14.05
C MET A 37 -2.38 0.33 -12.60
N TYR A 38 -1.47 -0.63 -12.41
CA TYR A 38 -0.89 -0.92 -11.11
C TYR A 38 0.14 0.14 -10.73
N THR A 39 0.84 0.74 -11.69
CA THR A 39 1.74 1.88 -11.44
C THR A 39 1.02 3.05 -10.77
N LEU A 40 -0.09 3.53 -11.33
CA LEU A 40 -0.84 4.64 -10.74
C LEU A 40 -1.44 4.24 -9.39
N THR A 41 -2.02 3.04 -9.31
CA THR A 41 -2.63 2.56 -8.08
C THR A 41 -1.63 2.49 -6.93
N LEU A 42 -0.48 1.84 -7.14
CA LEU A 42 0.53 1.67 -6.09
C LEU A 42 1.18 2.98 -5.70
N THR A 43 1.31 3.93 -6.63
CA THR A 43 1.80 5.28 -6.32
C THR A 43 0.84 6.04 -5.42
N VAL A 44 -0.47 6.01 -5.71
CA VAL A 44 -1.50 6.62 -4.86
C VAL A 44 -1.54 5.95 -3.49
N VAL A 45 -1.49 4.62 -3.46
CA VAL A 45 -1.44 3.83 -2.22
C VAL A 45 -0.20 4.19 -1.38
N ALA A 46 0.97 4.33 -1.99
CA ALA A 46 2.19 4.75 -1.30
C ALA A 46 2.07 6.18 -0.74
N PHE A 47 1.54 7.12 -1.53
CA PHE A 47 1.29 8.49 -1.10
C PHE A 47 0.36 8.54 0.12
N LEU A 48 -0.81 7.89 0.02
CA LEU A 48 -1.80 7.85 1.07
C LEU A 48 -1.26 7.19 2.34
N SER A 49 -0.51 6.10 2.19
CA SER A 49 0.11 5.39 3.32
C SER A 49 1.09 6.28 4.09
N TYR A 50 1.95 7.01 3.37
CA TYR A 50 2.88 7.95 3.99
C TYR A 50 2.12 9.07 4.70
N TRP A 51 1.14 9.68 4.02
CA TRP A 51 0.37 10.79 4.57
C TRP A 51 -0.44 10.40 5.82
N LEU A 52 -1.10 9.24 5.80
CA LEU A 52 -1.80 8.70 6.98
C LEU A 52 -0.83 8.41 8.12
N ALA A 53 0.32 7.80 7.82
CA ALA A 53 1.32 7.45 8.83
C ALA A 53 2.02 8.68 9.44
N GLU A 54 2.15 9.78 8.69
CA GLU A 54 2.67 11.06 9.19
C GLU A 54 1.62 11.78 10.06
N ARG A 55 0.33 11.67 9.71
CA ARG A 55 -0.77 12.37 10.40
C ARG A 55 -1.20 11.69 11.71
N TRP A 56 -1.13 10.36 11.77
CA TRP A 56 -1.63 9.56 12.88
C TRP A 56 -0.51 8.74 13.51
N TYR A 57 -0.27 9.02 14.78
CA TYR A 57 0.85 8.50 15.58
C TYR A 57 0.79 6.97 15.77
N ARG A 58 1.97 6.33 15.73
CA ARG A 58 2.22 4.88 15.61
C ARG A 58 1.94 4.01 16.84
N GLU A 59 1.37 4.56 17.92
CA GLU A 59 1.27 3.82 19.19
C GLU A 59 0.05 2.89 19.28
N ASN A 60 -0.97 3.10 18.45
CA ASN A 60 -2.21 2.32 18.49
C ASN A 60 -2.27 1.30 17.35
N PHE A 61 -1.99 0.02 17.66
CA PHE A 61 -2.12 -1.12 16.72
C PHE A 61 -3.46 -1.19 15.95
N PRO A 62 -4.63 -0.89 16.56
CA PRO A 62 -5.90 -0.89 15.84
C PRO A 62 -5.97 0.22 14.78
N LEU A 63 -5.33 1.35 15.06
CA LEU A 63 -5.30 2.52 14.17
C LEU A 63 -4.50 2.21 12.91
N THR A 64 -3.33 1.57 13.05
CA THR A 64 -2.55 1.09 11.89
C THR A 64 -3.34 0.08 11.06
N THR A 65 -4.07 -0.83 11.71
CA THR A 65 -4.93 -1.80 11.02
C THR A 65 -6.01 -1.10 10.19
N PHE A 66 -6.68 -0.12 10.79
CA PHE A 66 -7.73 0.65 10.13
C PHE A 66 -7.19 1.50 8.96
N MET A 67 -5.98 2.06 9.10
CA MET A 67 -5.32 2.75 8.00
C MET A 67 -5.07 1.85 6.79
N VAL A 68 -4.50 0.67 7.02
CA VAL A 68 -4.24 -0.27 5.92
C VAL A 68 -5.53 -0.70 5.27
N PHE A 69 -6.60 -0.91 6.04
CA PHE A 69 -7.93 -1.16 5.49
C PHE A 69 -8.39 -0.03 4.54
N ILE A 70 -8.33 1.24 4.97
CA ILE A 70 -8.71 2.38 4.14
C ILE A 70 -7.85 2.48 2.88
N VAL A 71 -6.52 2.41 3.02
CA VAL A 71 -5.60 2.57 1.91
C VAL A 71 -5.78 1.45 0.89
N THR A 72 -5.96 0.21 1.35
CA THR A 72 -6.19 -0.94 0.45
C THR A 72 -7.55 -0.86 -0.22
N ALA A 73 -8.59 -0.41 0.47
CA ALA A 73 -9.89 -0.16 -0.14
C ALA A 73 -9.79 0.91 -1.25
N VAL A 74 -9.12 2.04 -0.99
CA VAL A 74 -8.89 3.09 -2.00
C VAL A 74 -8.08 2.56 -3.18
N GLY A 75 -7.03 1.76 -2.93
CA GLY A 75 -6.26 1.13 -3.99
C GLY A 75 -7.12 0.21 -4.88
N GLN A 76 -7.95 -0.64 -4.28
CA GLN A 76 -8.85 -1.52 -5.03
C GLN A 76 -9.92 -0.75 -5.81
N LEU A 77 -10.45 0.34 -5.24
CA LEU A 77 -11.36 1.24 -5.95
C LEU A 77 -10.68 1.92 -7.14
N LEU A 78 -9.40 2.29 -7.02
CA LEU A 78 -8.64 2.88 -8.12
C LEU A 78 -8.43 1.88 -9.26
N VAL A 79 -8.08 0.63 -8.92
CA VAL A 79 -7.99 -0.48 -9.88
C VAL A 79 -9.34 -0.69 -10.56
N ALA A 80 -10.43 -0.73 -9.79
CA ALA A 80 -11.78 -0.85 -10.33
C ALA A 80 -12.10 0.29 -11.32
N PHE A 81 -11.85 1.53 -10.92
CA PHE A 81 -12.10 2.71 -11.76
C PHE A 81 -11.28 2.69 -13.05
N LEU A 82 -9.98 2.38 -12.96
CA LEU A 82 -9.10 2.26 -14.12
C LEU A 82 -9.51 1.08 -15.03
N SER A 83 -10.03 -0.01 -14.45
CA SER A 83 -10.49 -1.18 -15.23
C SER A 83 -11.73 -0.87 -16.05
N LEU A 84 -12.66 -0.06 -15.51
CA LEU A 84 -13.84 0.41 -16.24
C LEU A 84 -13.42 1.29 -17.43
N GLY A 85 -12.45 2.20 -17.22
CA GLY A 85 -11.89 3.02 -18.29
C GLY A 85 -11.15 2.21 -19.37
N ALA A 86 -10.57 1.07 -19.01
CA ALA A 86 -9.92 0.14 -19.94
C ALA A 86 -10.90 -0.79 -20.68
N GLY A 87 -12.22 -0.64 -20.46
CA GLY A 87 -13.25 -1.46 -21.10
C GLY A 87 -13.44 -2.85 -20.48
N LEU A 88 -12.87 -3.10 -19.30
CA LEU A 88 -13.10 -4.34 -18.57
C LEU A 88 -14.45 -4.26 -17.84
N HIS A 89 -15.42 -5.01 -18.34
CA HIS A 89 -16.75 -5.09 -17.75
C HIS A 89 -16.75 -6.14 -16.64
N TRP A 90 -16.44 -5.71 -15.42
CA TRP A 90 -16.60 -6.55 -14.22
C TRP A 90 -17.97 -6.32 -13.63
N SER A 91 -18.59 -7.38 -13.09
CA SER A 91 -19.80 -7.22 -12.29
C SER A 91 -19.50 -6.37 -11.06
N LEU A 92 -20.37 -5.40 -10.76
CA LEU A 92 -20.27 -4.58 -9.55
C LEU A 92 -20.24 -5.43 -8.27
N ALA A 93 -20.89 -6.60 -8.29
CA ALA A 93 -20.88 -7.55 -7.18
C ALA A 93 -19.48 -8.18 -6.96
N ASP A 94 -18.79 -8.54 -8.05
CA ASP A 94 -17.45 -9.14 -7.99
C ASP A 94 -16.41 -8.11 -7.55
N LEU A 95 -16.55 -6.87 -8.02
CA LEU A 95 -15.75 -5.74 -7.58
C LEU A 95 -15.91 -5.48 -6.08
N GLY A 96 -17.15 -5.41 -5.59
CA GLY A 96 -17.43 -5.23 -4.17
C GLY A 96 -16.83 -6.35 -3.32
N ARG A 97 -16.96 -7.60 -3.78
CA ARG A 97 -16.40 -8.77 -3.08
C ARG A 97 -14.86 -8.77 -3.07
N LEU A 98 -14.22 -8.34 -4.15
CA LEU A 98 -12.76 -8.18 -4.23
C LEU A 98 -12.26 -7.06 -3.32
N VAL A 99 -12.88 -5.88 -3.37
CA VAL A 99 -12.50 -4.72 -2.55
C VAL A 99 -12.61 -5.07 -1.07
N ILE A 100 -13.76 -5.61 -0.65
CA ILE A 100 -14.01 -5.97 0.76
C ILE A 100 -13.13 -7.15 1.17
N GLY A 101 -13.00 -8.18 0.33
CA GLY A 101 -12.20 -9.36 0.62
C GLY A 101 -10.71 -9.04 0.78
N VAL A 102 -10.12 -8.29 -0.15
CA VAL A 102 -8.70 -7.92 -0.12
C VAL A 102 -8.42 -6.93 0.99
N SER A 103 -9.30 -5.96 1.24
CA SER A 103 -9.11 -5.00 2.34
C SER A 103 -9.22 -5.67 3.71
N LEU A 104 -10.20 -6.57 3.93
CA LEU A 104 -10.30 -7.37 5.16
C LEU A 104 -9.11 -8.30 5.35
N TYR A 105 -8.70 -9.00 4.28
CA TYR A 105 -7.54 -9.89 4.33
C TYR A 105 -6.29 -9.12 4.75
N ASN A 106 -6.02 -7.98 4.12
CA ASN A 106 -4.88 -7.14 4.47
C ASN A 106 -5.01 -6.55 5.89
N ALA A 107 -6.20 -6.12 6.30
CA ALA A 107 -6.44 -5.59 7.64
C ALA A 107 -6.20 -6.64 8.72
N ILE A 108 -6.62 -7.88 8.53
CA ILE A 108 -6.37 -8.97 9.49
C ILE A 108 -4.89 -9.37 9.50
N LEU A 109 -4.22 -9.30 8.35
CA LEU A 109 -2.77 -9.58 8.28
C LEU A 109 -1.95 -8.58 9.08
N VAL A 110 -2.34 -7.31 9.10
CA VAL A 110 -1.56 -6.23 9.73
C VAL A 110 -1.30 -6.41 11.23
N PRO A 111 -2.27 -6.66 12.12
CA PRO A 111 -1.97 -6.88 13.53
C PRO A 111 -1.12 -8.14 13.76
N LEU A 112 -1.13 -9.10 12.83
CA LEU A 112 -0.28 -10.29 12.88
C LEU A 112 1.16 -10.00 12.43
N THR A 113 1.35 -9.27 11.34
CA THR A 113 2.66 -9.02 10.72
C THR A 113 3.33 -7.73 11.20
N TYR A 114 2.58 -6.73 11.64
CA TYR A 114 3.10 -5.44 12.10
C TYR A 114 4.08 -5.56 13.28
N PRO A 115 3.84 -6.36 14.34
CA PRO A 115 4.84 -6.50 15.41
C PRO A 115 6.17 -7.08 14.89
N TRP A 116 6.13 -7.97 13.90
CA TRP A 116 7.33 -8.58 13.30
C TRP A 116 8.07 -7.59 12.40
N ILE A 117 7.34 -6.83 11.58
CA ILE A 117 7.89 -5.83 10.66
C ILE A 117 8.43 -4.62 11.43
N HIS A 118 7.69 -4.14 12.42
CA HIS A 118 8.14 -3.05 13.30
C HIS A 118 9.40 -3.46 14.07
N GLN A 119 9.47 -4.68 14.60
CA GLN A 119 10.71 -5.20 15.21
C GLN A 119 11.86 -5.30 14.19
N SER A 120 11.58 -5.68 12.95
CA SER A 120 12.60 -5.75 11.89
C SER A 120 13.13 -4.37 11.48
N PHE A 121 12.30 -3.33 11.48
CA PHE A 121 12.72 -1.96 11.18
C PHE A 121 13.41 -1.27 12.38
N VAL A 122 13.02 -1.59 13.62
CA VAL A 122 13.57 -0.96 14.84
C VAL A 122 14.81 -1.67 15.38
N ARG A 123 14.88 -3.00 15.31
CA ARG A 123 15.98 -3.83 15.85
C ARG A 123 16.79 -4.60 14.80
N GLY A 124 16.30 -4.73 13.56
CA GLY A 124 16.91 -5.57 12.50
C GLY A 124 17.70 -4.81 11.41
N TRP A 125 18.07 -5.54 10.34
CA TRP A 125 18.93 -5.09 9.22
C TRP A 125 18.39 -3.92 8.36
N LEU A 126 17.10 -3.57 8.45
CA LEU A 126 16.47 -2.48 7.69
C LEU A 126 16.49 -1.12 8.42
N ARG A 127 17.32 -1.00 9.46
CA ARG A 127 17.42 0.20 10.29
C ARG A 127 17.78 1.42 9.44
N TYR A 128 16.80 2.29 9.20
CA TYR A 128 17.05 3.59 8.61
C TYR A 128 17.86 4.42 9.62
N ARG A 129 19.19 4.48 9.45
CA ARG A 129 20.02 5.49 10.14
C ARG A 129 19.85 6.80 9.38
N PRO A 130 19.13 7.80 9.90
CA PRO A 130 19.18 9.14 9.34
C PRO A 130 20.63 9.63 9.48
N ARG A 131 21.33 9.76 8.35
CA ARG A 131 22.70 10.27 8.29
C ARG A 131 22.70 11.80 8.30
N TYR A 132 22.12 12.43 9.32
CA TYR A 132 22.25 13.88 9.56
C TYR A 132 22.11 14.18 11.06
N GLU A 133 23.13 13.78 11.82
CA GLU A 133 23.59 14.55 12.98
C GLU A 133 24.96 15.11 12.59
N ARG A 134 24.97 16.31 12.01
CA ARG A 134 26.02 17.34 12.14
C ARG A 134 25.40 18.69 11.80
#